data_AF-A0A661PDM3-F1
#
_entry.id   AF-A0A661PDM3-F1
#
_cell.length_a   1.000
_cell.length_b   1.000
_cell.length_c   1.000
_cell.angle_alpha   90.00
_cell.angle_beta   90.00
_cell.angle_gamma   90.00
#
_symmetry.space_group_name_H-M   'P 1'
#
loop_
_entity.id
_entity.type
_entity.pdbx_description
1 polymer ?
#
loop_
_entity_poly.entity_id
_entity_poly.type
_entity_poly.pdbx_seq_one_letter_code
_entity_poly.pdbx_strand_id
1 'polypeptide(L)'
;MLAFVRNKQKSVIIKLAFAIIILSFVIGYAMLSSPGGPNGEDQTAQAAVVNDTVISYSAFQNTYSSIYQLYQNIYQDQFTPALESQLKLAEKSITSLIDEVLMQGEAERLQIDVSSKELV
;
A
#
# COMPACT_ATOMS: atom_id res chain seq x y z
N MET A 1 31.64 4.80 55.59
CA MET A 1 31.88 4.48 54.16
C MET A 1 30.73 3.72 53.46
N LEU A 2 29.49 3.71 53.97
CA LEU A 2 28.34 3.03 53.32
C LEU A 2 27.20 3.97 52.84
N ALA A 3 27.29 5.27 53.11
CA ALA A 3 26.24 6.23 52.73
C ALA A 3 26.34 6.75 51.28
N PHE A 4 27.49 6.57 50.62
CA PHE A 4 27.72 7.09 49.26
C PHE A 4 27.17 6.17 48.16
N VAL A 5 26.93 4.89 48.47
CA VAL A 5 26.45 3.88 47.52
C VAL A 5 24.94 3.95 47.29
N ARG A 6 24.17 4.58 48.19
CA ARG A 6 22.70 4.68 48.09
C ARG A 6 22.20 5.82 47.18
N ASN A 7 23.05 6.55 46.46
CA ASN A 7 22.62 7.73 45.71
C ASN A 7 22.78 7.66 44.18
N LYS A 8 22.91 6.45 43.60
CA LYS A 8 22.97 6.27 42.14
C LYS A 8 21.91 5.33 41.54
N GLN A 9 20.87 4.99 42.29
CA GLN A 9 19.76 4.14 41.80
C GLN A 9 18.67 4.89 41.03
N LYS A 10 18.75 6.23 40.92
CA LYS A 10 17.82 7.03 40.14
C LYS A 10 18.58 7.89 39.12
N SER A 11 19.26 7.24 38.18
CA SER A 11 19.82 7.98 37.05
C SER A 11 18.68 8.41 36.12
N VAL A 12 18.04 9.54 36.46
CA VAL A 12 17.02 10.20 35.63
C VAL A 12 17.56 10.44 34.22
N ILE A 13 18.87 10.67 34.10
CA ILE A 13 19.61 10.82 32.84
C ILE A 13 19.47 9.58 31.95
N ILE A 14 19.61 8.38 32.52
CA ILE A 14 19.48 7.12 31.75
C ILE A 14 18.03 6.94 31.26
N LYS A 15 17.04 7.22 32.11
CA LYS A 15 15.63 7.17 31.71
C LYS A 15 15.31 8.17 30.60
N LEU A 16 15.88 9.37 30.65
CA LEU A 16 15.68 10.38 29.62
C LEU A 16 16.33 9.98 28.28
N ALA A 17 17.54 9.44 28.31
CA ALA A 17 18.22 8.94 27.11
C ALA A 17 17.41 7.79 26.45
N PHE A 18 16.92 6.84 27.24
CA PHE A 18 16.06 5.77 26.73
C PHE A 18 14.72 6.30 26.20
N ALA A 19 14.11 7.29 26.88
CA ALA A 19 12.86 7.89 26.41
C ALA A 19 13.03 8.57 25.04
N ILE A 20 14.15 9.26 24.81
CA ILE A 20 14.45 9.89 23.52
C ILE A 20 14.61 8.82 22.43
N ILE A 21 15.38 7.76 22.68
CA ILE A 21 15.60 6.67 21.71
C ILE A 21 14.27 6.00 21.35
N ILE A 22 13.47 5.62 22.36
CA ILE A 22 12.17 4.97 22.15
C ILE A 22 11.23 5.91 21.37
N LEU A 23 11.20 7.20 21.70
CA LEU A 23 10.37 8.17 21.00
C LEU A 23 10.79 8.32 19.53
N SER A 24 12.09 8.32 19.24
CA SER A 24 12.60 8.32 17.86
C SER A 24 12.16 7.08 17.08
N PHE A 25 12.17 5.90 17.70
CA PHE A 25 11.69 4.67 17.07
C PHE A 25 10.17 4.67 16.84
N VAL A 26 9.38 5.14 17.81
CA VAL A 26 7.91 5.18 17.67
C VAL A 26 7.50 6.18 16.60
N ILE A 27 8.09 7.38 16.58
CA ILE A 27 7.80 8.39 15.55
C ILE A 27 8.29 7.90 14.18
N GLY A 28 9.49 7.33 14.10
CA GLY A 28 10.06 6.80 12.87
C GLY A 28 9.22 5.65 12.30
N TYR A 29 8.79 4.71 13.13
CA TYR A 29 7.92 3.61 12.72
C TYR A 29 6.54 4.10 12.33
N ALA A 30 5.94 5.03 13.10
CA ALA A 30 4.64 5.61 12.78
C ALA A 30 4.67 6.33 11.42
N MET A 31 5.70 7.14 11.15
CA MET A 31 5.90 7.80 9.86
C MET A 31 6.14 6.80 8.72
N LEU A 32 6.85 5.71 8.97
CA LEU A 32 7.09 4.66 7.97
C LEU A 32 5.83 3.83 7.67
N SER A 33 5.00 3.58 8.68
CA SER A 33 3.74 2.82 8.57
C SER A 33 2.54 3.67 8.14
N SER A 34 2.67 5.00 8.17
CA SER A 34 1.62 5.91 7.72
C SER A 34 1.63 5.94 6.18
N PRO A 35 0.48 5.71 5.52
CA PRO A 35 0.35 5.96 4.09
C PRO A 35 0.74 7.43 3.82
N GLY A 36 1.84 7.67 3.10
CA GLY A 36 2.31 9.02 2.74
C GLY A 36 3.53 9.60 3.50
N GLY A 37 4.34 8.78 4.19
CA GLY A 37 5.59 9.25 4.81
C GLY A 37 6.66 9.74 3.81
N PRO A 38 7.64 10.57 4.23
CA PRO A 38 8.63 11.22 3.35
C PRO A 38 9.59 10.26 2.63
N ASN A 39 9.66 9.00 3.10
CA ASN A 39 10.45 7.93 2.48
C ASN A 39 9.57 6.99 1.63
N GLY A 40 8.33 7.39 1.31
CA GLY A 40 7.43 6.66 0.43
C GLY A 40 7.81 6.74 -1.05
N GLU A 41 8.97 7.32 -1.38
CA GLU A 41 9.56 7.40 -2.73
C GLU A 41 10.24 6.09 -3.17
N ASP A 42 9.50 4.98 -3.08
CA ASP A 42 9.57 3.93 -4.10
C ASP A 42 8.31 4.04 -5.00
N GLN A 43 7.89 5.29 -5.29
CA GLN A 43 6.78 5.62 -6.19
C GLN A 43 7.06 5.32 -7.69
N THR A 44 8.11 4.56 -8.02
CA THR A 44 8.52 4.32 -9.41
C THR A 44 8.64 2.85 -9.80
N ALA A 45 8.06 1.92 -9.04
CA ALA A 45 7.70 0.64 -9.64
C ALA A 45 6.50 0.89 -10.57
N GLN A 46 6.77 1.15 -11.85
CA GLN A 46 5.75 1.33 -12.89
C GLN A 46 5.38 -0.04 -13.46
N ALA A 47 4.10 -0.41 -13.42
CA ALA A 47 3.64 -1.67 -14.01
C ALA A 47 3.43 -1.51 -15.53
N ALA A 48 2.90 -0.37 -15.96
CA ALA A 48 2.71 0.00 -17.35
C ALA A 48 2.51 1.51 -17.50
N VAL A 49 2.64 2.02 -18.73
CA VAL A 49 2.31 3.40 -19.11
C VAL A 49 1.35 3.34 -20.29
N VAL A 50 0.23 4.04 -20.21
CA VAL A 50 -0.84 4.07 -21.22
C VAL A 50 -1.19 5.52 -21.53
N ASN A 51 -0.93 5.99 -22.77
CA ASN A 51 -1.28 7.35 -23.23
C ASN A 51 -0.92 8.45 -22.19
N ASP A 52 0.31 8.40 -21.68
CA ASP A 52 0.87 9.31 -20.66
C ASP A 52 0.36 9.13 -19.21
N THR A 53 -0.56 8.19 -18.97
CA THR A 53 -0.99 7.79 -17.63
C THR A 53 -0.15 6.62 -17.12
N VAL A 54 0.47 6.79 -15.96
CA VAL A 54 1.30 5.76 -15.31
C VAL A 54 0.42 4.85 -14.45
N ILE A 55 0.43 3.56 -14.75
CA ILE A 55 -0.17 2.53 -13.90
C ILE A 55 0.89 2.11 -12.87
N SER A 56 0.65 2.45 -11.61
CA SER A 56 1.55 2.08 -10.51
C SER A 56 1.54 0.57 -10.26
N TYR A 57 2.68 0.03 -9.84
CA TYR A 57 2.79 -1.37 -9.43
C TYR A 57 1.89 -1.70 -8.23
N SER A 58 1.69 -0.73 -7.32
CA SER A 58 0.74 -0.87 -6.23
C SER A 58 -0.69 -1.06 -6.73
N ALA A 59 -1.12 -0.33 -7.76
CA ALA A 59 -2.46 -0.51 -8.35
C ALA A 59 -2.59 -1.91 -8.95
N PHE A 60 -1.59 -2.36 -9.70
CA PHE A 60 -1.54 -3.73 -10.23
C PHE A 60 -1.64 -4.79 -9.12
N GLN A 61 -0.84 -4.66 -8.07
CA GLN A 61 -0.81 -5.62 -6.96
C GLN A 61 -2.15 -5.68 -6.21
N ASN A 62 -2.78 -4.52 -5.99
CA ASN A 62 -4.10 -4.43 -5.38
C ASN A 62 -5.16 -5.12 -6.24
N THR A 63 -5.24 -4.77 -7.53
CA THR A 63 -6.19 -5.38 -8.47
C THR A 63 -5.99 -6.89 -8.60
N TYR A 64 -4.73 -7.34 -8.71
CA TYR A 64 -4.42 -8.76 -8.75
C TYR A 64 -4.85 -9.48 -7.47
N SER A 65 -4.59 -8.90 -6.30
CA SER A 65 -5.03 -9.49 -5.02
C SER A 65 -6.55 -9.58 -4.94
N SER A 66 -7.28 -8.53 -5.33
CA SER A 66 -8.74 -8.53 -5.35
C SER A 66 -9.32 -9.58 -6.30
N ILE A 67 -8.77 -9.70 -7.51
CA ILE A 67 -9.19 -10.71 -8.48
C ILE A 67 -8.84 -12.11 -7.97
N TYR A 68 -7.64 -12.31 -7.42
CA TYR A 68 -7.23 -13.59 -6.85
C TYR A 68 -8.18 -14.03 -5.74
N GLN A 69 -8.49 -13.15 -4.79
CA GLN A 69 -9.44 -13.41 -3.71
C GLN A 69 -10.83 -13.72 -4.24
N LEU A 70 -11.31 -12.99 -5.25
CA LEU A 70 -12.60 -13.26 -5.88
C LEU A 70 -12.64 -14.68 -6.46
N TYR A 71 -11.64 -15.05 -7.26
CA TYR A 71 -11.58 -16.39 -7.87
C TYR A 71 -11.38 -17.48 -6.81
N GLN A 72 -10.55 -17.25 -5.81
CA GLN A 72 -10.40 -18.15 -4.67
C GLN A 72 -11.73 -18.34 -3.93
N ASN A 73 -12.51 -17.28 -3.74
CA ASN A 73 -13.83 -17.36 -3.09
C ASN A 73 -14.88 -18.10 -3.95
N ILE A 74 -14.80 -17.98 -5.28
CA ILE A 74 -15.72 -18.65 -6.20
C ILE A 74 -15.40 -20.15 -6.29
N TYR A 75 -14.12 -20.49 -6.46
CA TYR A 75 -13.69 -21.86 -6.73
C TYR A 75 -13.30 -22.64 -5.47
N GLN A 76 -13.03 -21.97 -4.35
CA GLN A 76 -12.69 -22.56 -3.05
C GLN A 76 -11.63 -23.67 -3.20
N ASP A 77 -11.96 -24.91 -2.81
CA ASP A 77 -11.08 -26.07 -2.87
C ASP A 77 -10.67 -26.46 -4.30
N GLN A 78 -11.40 -26.00 -5.32
CA GLN A 78 -11.12 -26.27 -6.73
C GLN A 78 -10.14 -25.25 -7.34
N PHE A 79 -9.74 -24.22 -6.58
CA PHE A 79 -8.75 -23.25 -7.03
C PHE A 79 -7.33 -23.85 -6.97
N THR A 80 -7.02 -24.67 -7.97
CA THR A 80 -5.71 -25.30 -8.10
C THR A 80 -4.72 -24.42 -8.86
N PRO A 81 -3.39 -24.59 -8.66
CA PRO A 81 -2.38 -23.85 -9.44
C PRO A 81 -2.50 -24.05 -10.95
N ALA A 82 -3.00 -25.20 -11.39
CA ALA A 82 -3.26 -25.48 -12.80
C ALA A 82 -4.38 -24.59 -13.37
N LEU A 83 -5.46 -24.39 -12.59
CA LEU A 83 -6.55 -23.49 -12.95
C LEU A 83 -6.08 -22.03 -12.91
N GLU A 84 -5.33 -21.63 -11.88
CA GLU A 84 -4.76 -20.27 -11.79
C GLU A 84 -3.94 -19.90 -13.03
N SER A 85 -3.05 -20.79 -13.46
CA SER A 85 -2.21 -20.59 -14.65
C SER A 85 -3.04 -20.45 -15.93
N GLN A 86 -4.13 -21.21 -16.05
CA GLN A 86 -5.07 -21.10 -17.18
C GLN A 86 -5.85 -19.78 -17.18
N LEU A 87 -6.21 -19.29 -16.00
CA LEU A 87 -6.98 -18.05 -15.83
C LEU A 87 -6.15 -16.80 -16.12
N LYS A 88 -4.81 -16.91 -16.10
CA LYS A 88 -3.87 -15.81 -16.36
C LYS A 88 -4.24 -14.53 -15.62
N LEU A 89 -4.49 -14.66 -14.31
CA LEU A 89 -5.04 -13.58 -13.49
C LEU A 89 -4.20 -12.30 -13.54
N ALA A 90 -2.87 -12.41 -13.66
CA ALA A 90 -1.98 -11.27 -13.84
C ALA A 90 -2.26 -10.51 -15.15
N GLU A 91 -2.43 -11.21 -16.27
CA GLU A 91 -2.78 -10.60 -17.57
C GLU A 91 -4.15 -9.91 -17.48
N LYS A 92 -5.13 -10.58 -16.86
CA LYS A 92 -6.45 -9.98 -16.65
C LYS A 92 -6.40 -8.71 -15.78
N SER A 93 -5.55 -8.71 -14.75
CA SER A 93 -5.41 -7.57 -13.82
C SER A 93 -4.83 -6.35 -14.52
N ILE A 94 -3.77 -6.52 -15.32
CA ILE A 94 -3.17 -5.40 -16.04
C ILE A 94 -4.09 -4.89 -17.15
N THR A 95 -4.75 -5.78 -17.90
CA THR A 95 -5.72 -5.39 -18.93
C THR A 95 -6.88 -4.60 -18.34
N SER A 96 -7.42 -5.03 -17.18
CA SER A 96 -8.49 -4.29 -16.50
C SER A 96 -8.08 -2.85 -16.14
N LEU A 97 -6.84 -2.66 -15.70
CA LEU A 97 -6.31 -1.33 -15.37
C LEU A 97 -6.08 -0.48 -16.63
N ILE A 98 -5.63 -1.10 -17.72
CA ILE A 98 -5.50 -0.42 -19.02
C ILE A 98 -6.87 0.05 -19.51
N ASP A 99 -7.87 -0.83 -19.47
CA ASP A 99 -9.24 -0.52 -19.91
C ASP A 99 -9.83 0.62 -19.08
N GLU A 100 -9.62 0.63 -17.76
CA GLU A 100 -10.05 1.71 -16.87
C GLU A 100 -9.43 3.06 -17.26
N VAL A 101 -8.11 3.10 -17.49
CA VAL A 101 -7.42 4.32 -17.93
C VAL A 101 -7.93 4.80 -19.29
N LEU A 102 -8.16 3.89 -20.24
CA LEU A 102 -8.68 4.23 -21.56
C LEU A 102 -10.12 4.76 -21.48
N MET A 103 -10.98 4.13 -20.67
CA MET A 103 -12.35 4.60 -20.44
C MET A 103 -12.38 5.97 -19.77
N GLN A 104 -11.50 6.20 -18.80
CA GLN A 104 -11.40 7.49 -18.12
C GLN A 104 -10.95 8.60 -19.07
N GLY A 105 -9.92 8.35 -19.88
CA GLY A 105 -9.46 9.31 -20.89
C GLY A 105 -10.55 9.64 -21.92
N GLU A 106 -11.35 8.64 -22.33
CA GLU A 106 -12.47 8.86 -23.24
C GLU A 106 -13.63 9.61 -22.56
N ALA A 107 -13.92 9.33 -21.29
CA ALA A 107 -14.93 10.06 -20.52
C ALA A 107 -14.57 11.55 -20.37
N GLU A 108 -13.30 11.86 -20.12
CA GLU A 108 -12.78 13.23 -20.09
C GLU A 108 -12.93 13.91 -21.45
N ARG A 109 -12.59 13.21 -22.55
CA ARG A 109 -12.76 13.70 -23.92
C ARG A 109 -14.22 14.01 -24.26
N LEU A 110 -15.15 13.20 -23.73
CA LEU A 110 -16.59 13.36 -23.91
C LEU A 110 -17.23 14.30 -22.88
N GLN A 111 -16.45 14.85 -21.95
CA GLN A 111 -16.92 15.72 -20.86
C GLN A 111 -18.02 15.07 -20.00
N ILE A 112 -17.89 13.76 -19.76
CA ILE A 112 -18.76 13.01 -18.86
C ILE A 112 -18.24 13.24 -17.44
N ASP A 113 -19.01 13.97 -16.64
CA ASP A 113 -18.74 14.23 -15.22
C ASP A 113 -19.90 13.69 -14.38
N VAL A 114 -19.59 13.16 -13.19
CA VAL A 114 -20.58 12.62 -12.24
C VAL A 114 -20.54 13.48 -10.99
N SER A 115 -21.64 14.19 -10.73
CA SER A 115 -21.75 15.02 -9.55
C SER A 115 -21.95 14.17 -8.29
N SER A 116 -21.53 14.69 -7.13
CA SER A 116 -21.70 13.99 -5.85
C SER A 116 -23.16 13.71 -5.48
N LYS A 117 -24.13 14.37 -6.15
CA LYS A 117 -25.57 14.15 -5.95
C LYS A 117 -26.09 12.92 -6.71
N GLU A 118 -25.34 12.42 -7.68
CA GLU A 118 -25.69 11.26 -8.50
C GLU A 118 -25.10 9.97 -7.95
N LEU A 119 -24.18 10.07 -6.98
CA LEU A 119 -23.62 8.94 -6.24
C LEU A 119 -24.65 8.45 -5.21
N VAL A 120 -25.03 7.17 -5.29
CA VAL A 120 -26.01 6.49 -4.43
C VAL A 120 -25.35 5.85 -3.21
#